data_AF-A0A0D6LBH1-F1
#
_entry.id   AF-A0A0D6LBH1-F1
#
_cell.length_a   1.000
_cell.length_b   1.000
_cell.length_c   1.000
_cell.angle_alpha   90.00
_cell.angle_beta   90.00
_cell.angle_gamma   90.00
#
_symmetry.space_group_name_H-M   'P 1'
#
loop_
_entity.id
_entity.type
_entity.pdbx_description
1 polymer ?
#
loop_
_entity_poly.entity_id
_entity_poly.type
_entity_poly.pdbx_seq_one_letter_code
_entity_poly.pdbx_strand_id
1 'polypeptide(L)'
;MFQSYDCYLEGVAMTIVADCPSKPTLPSMPTKSMNYAIKRGENTAPADDAAYAKLVGEAVDEWLDYQYEAILDKNVTYDDDAMEPYANIIYNNTIAVGCSTFHCSNKKRTVTACIYSAKPQLGKPLYTHAKTGTKCDPTKKQCAKSIKGAECQDHSDPNTEGLCFTNLKEVPPTP
;
A
#
# COMPACT_ATOMS: atom_id res chain seq x y z
N MET A 1 -7.58 -1.95 -6.87
CA MET A 1 -6.67 -2.54 -7.87
C MET A 1 -5.78 -3.54 -7.13
N PHE A 2 -5.38 -4.65 -7.73
CA PHE A 2 -4.37 -5.53 -7.12
C PHE A 2 -3.01 -4.83 -7.15
N GLN A 3 -2.27 -4.90 -6.05
CA GLN A 3 -0.94 -4.32 -5.91
C GLN A 3 0.12 -5.41 -6.10
N SER A 4 0.92 -5.27 -7.15
CA SER A 4 2.04 -6.20 -7.41
C SER A 4 3.27 -5.77 -6.62
N TYR A 5 4.04 -6.74 -6.14
CA TYR A 5 5.31 -6.43 -5.48
C TYR A 5 6.32 -5.82 -6.47
N ASP A 6 7.09 -4.82 -6.02
CA ASP A 6 8.07 -4.11 -6.83
C ASP A 6 9.40 -3.91 -6.09
N CYS A 7 10.45 -4.51 -6.63
CA CYS A 7 11.79 -4.50 -6.03
C CYS A 7 12.45 -3.11 -6.06
N TYR A 8 12.06 -2.21 -6.97
CA TYR A 8 12.57 -0.85 -6.95
C TYR A 8 12.00 -0.09 -5.75
N LEU A 9 10.69 -0.21 -5.50
CA LEU A 9 10.05 0.37 -4.31
C LEU A 9 10.57 -0.25 -3.01
N GLU A 10 10.89 -1.55 -2.99
CA GLU A 10 11.60 -2.19 -1.87
C GLU A 10 12.97 -1.55 -1.64
N GLY A 11 13.76 -1.35 -2.71
CA GLY A 11 15.06 -0.68 -2.61
C GLY A 11 14.95 0.73 -2.02
N VAL A 12 13.92 1.48 -2.38
CA VAL A 12 13.61 2.78 -1.75
C VAL A 12 13.25 2.61 -0.27
N ALA A 13 12.39 1.64 0.05
CA ALA A 13 12.01 1.33 1.43
C ALA A 13 13.25 0.99 2.29
N MET A 14 14.21 0.22 1.76
CA MET A 14 15.47 -0.12 2.42
C MET A 14 16.26 1.14 2.82
N THR A 15 16.32 2.15 1.95
CA THR A 15 17.00 3.41 2.27
C THR A 15 16.32 4.21 3.39
N ILE A 16 15.01 4.07 3.53
CA ILE A 16 14.20 4.79 4.52
C ILE A 16 14.30 4.14 5.90
N VAL A 17 14.33 2.81 5.95
CA VAL A 17 14.48 2.07 7.22
C VAL A 17 15.90 2.07 7.74
N ALA A 18 16.89 2.43 6.89
CA ALA A 18 18.29 2.53 7.27
C ALA A 18 18.47 3.39 8.53
N ASP A 19 19.23 2.89 9.49
CA ASP A 19 19.44 3.48 10.82
C ASP A 19 18.18 3.69 11.67
N CYS A 20 17.00 3.22 11.25
CA CYS A 20 15.74 3.38 11.98
C CYS A 20 15.50 4.84 12.40
N PRO A 21 15.20 5.77 11.49
CA PRO A 21 14.86 7.14 11.85
C PRO A 21 13.58 7.21 12.69
N SER A 22 13.50 8.18 13.61
CA SER A 22 12.24 8.42 14.34
C SER A 22 11.21 9.21 13.51
N LYS A 23 11.70 9.93 12.48
CA LYS A 23 10.91 10.73 11.55
C LYS A 23 11.51 10.48 10.16
N PRO A 24 11.07 9.43 9.45
CA PRO A 24 11.53 9.16 8.10
C PRO A 24 11.10 10.29 7.15
N THR A 25 11.85 10.46 6.07
CA THR A 25 11.45 11.31 4.95
C THR A 25 11.54 10.50 3.68
N LEU A 26 10.46 10.49 2.90
CA LEU A 26 10.50 9.94 1.55
C LEU A 26 11.43 10.82 0.69
N PRO A 27 12.44 10.26 0.00
CA PRO A 27 13.21 11.00 -1.00
C PRO A 27 12.29 11.64 -2.04
N SER A 28 12.76 12.66 -2.78
CA SER A 28 11.95 13.48 -3.70
C SER A 28 11.20 12.67 -4.78
N MET A 29 10.06 12.10 -4.40
CA MET A 29 9.18 11.24 -5.19
C MET A 29 7.73 11.70 -4.98
N PRO A 30 7.34 12.84 -5.58
CA PRO A 30 6.08 13.53 -5.23
C PRO A 30 4.83 12.70 -5.57
N THR A 31 4.96 11.72 -6.46
CA THR A 31 3.88 10.83 -6.88
C THR A 31 3.78 9.54 -6.06
N LYS A 32 4.76 9.26 -5.18
CA LYS A 32 4.76 8.07 -4.32
C LYS A 32 4.30 8.45 -2.91
N SER A 33 3.75 7.48 -2.19
CA SER A 33 3.47 7.62 -0.76
C SER A 33 4.17 6.53 0.04
N MET A 34 4.21 6.71 1.35
CA MET A 34 4.96 5.88 2.28
C MET A 34 4.14 5.68 3.54
N ASN A 35 4.04 4.43 3.98
CA ASN A 35 3.68 4.12 5.36
C ASN A 35 4.94 3.70 6.13
N TYR A 36 4.99 4.04 7.42
CA TYR A 36 6.12 3.74 8.28
C TYR A 36 5.66 3.37 9.70
N ALA A 37 6.12 2.23 10.21
CA ALA A 37 5.81 1.73 11.54
C ALA A 37 7.09 1.60 12.38
N ILE A 38 6.97 1.83 13.70
CA ILE A 38 8.08 1.69 14.65
C ILE A 38 7.66 0.76 15.79
N LYS A 39 8.28 -0.43 15.83
CA LYS A 39 8.18 -1.34 16.97
C LYS A 39 9.31 -1.08 17.95
N ARG A 40 8.99 -0.58 19.14
CA ARG A 40 9.96 -0.19 20.18
C ARG A 40 10.18 -1.32 21.19
N GLY A 41 11.32 -1.30 21.87
CA GLY A 41 11.66 -2.28 22.90
C GLY A 41 12.24 -3.59 22.35
N GLU A 42 12.51 -3.64 21.04
CA GLU A 42 13.07 -4.80 20.37
C GLU A 42 14.59 -4.88 20.66
N ASN A 43 15.02 -5.84 21.47
CA ASN A 43 16.43 -6.04 21.82
C ASN A 43 17.12 -7.12 20.97
N THR A 44 16.34 -7.94 20.30
CA THR A 44 16.82 -9.07 19.48
C THR A 44 16.41 -8.83 18.03
N ALA A 45 17.34 -9.06 17.11
CA ALA A 45 17.02 -9.08 15.71
C ALA A 45 16.06 -10.24 15.40
N PRO A 46 15.14 -10.08 14.43
CA PRO A 46 14.35 -11.18 13.90
C PRO A 46 15.27 -12.32 13.44
N ALA A 47 14.87 -13.57 13.72
CA ALA A 47 15.73 -14.74 13.55
C ALA A 47 15.90 -15.17 12.09
N ASP A 48 14.89 -14.90 11.26
CA ASP A 48 14.80 -15.35 9.88
C ASP A 48 13.84 -14.45 9.06
N ASP A 49 13.74 -14.75 7.77
CA ASP A 49 12.87 -14.02 6.84
C ASP A 49 11.39 -14.14 7.20
N ALA A 50 10.96 -15.25 7.83
CA ALA A 50 9.57 -15.42 8.26
C ALA A 50 9.22 -14.47 9.42
N ALA A 51 10.16 -14.25 10.34
CA ALA A 51 10.01 -13.26 11.40
C ALA A 51 9.97 -11.83 10.84
N TYR A 52 10.75 -11.52 9.81
CA TYR A 52 10.65 -10.24 9.10
C TYR A 52 9.31 -10.08 8.37
N ALA A 53 8.83 -11.12 7.68
CA ALA A 53 7.53 -11.11 7.02
C ALA A 53 6.37 -10.88 8.02
N LYS A 54 6.45 -11.47 9.21
CA LYS A 54 5.49 -11.23 10.28
C LYS A 54 5.45 -9.77 10.70
N LEU A 55 6.61 -9.11 10.83
CA LEU A 55 6.69 -7.69 11.19
C LEU A 55 6.09 -6.79 10.11
N VAL A 56 6.24 -7.16 8.83
CA VAL A 56 5.55 -6.47 7.74
C VAL A 56 4.04 -6.63 7.89
N GLY A 57 3.55 -7.84 8.17
CA GLY A 57 2.13 -8.09 8.45
C GLY A 57 1.60 -7.26 9.61
N GLU A 58 2.29 -7.25 10.74
CA GLU A 58 1.92 -6.44 11.92
C GLU A 58 1.85 -4.94 11.59
N ALA A 59 2.77 -4.42 10.78
CA ALA A 59 2.75 -3.03 10.34
C ALA A 59 1.57 -2.74 9.40
N VAL A 60 1.26 -3.66 8.48
CA VAL A 60 0.10 -3.52 7.58
C VAL A 60 -1.21 -3.56 8.38
N ASP A 61 -1.33 -4.45 9.36
CA ASP A 61 -2.50 -4.52 10.25
C ASP A 61 -2.69 -3.20 11.00
N GLU A 62 -1.61 -2.63 11.56
CA GLU A 62 -1.63 -1.30 12.19
C GLU A 62 -2.13 -0.23 11.23
N TRP A 63 -1.65 -0.21 9.97
CA TRP A 63 -2.09 0.76 8.98
C TRP A 63 -3.53 0.56 8.51
N LEU A 64 -4.04 -0.67 8.55
CA LEU A 64 -5.44 -0.97 8.25
C LEU A 64 -6.37 -0.44 9.35
N ASP A 65 -5.95 -0.41 10.61
CA ASP A 65 -6.75 0.14 11.71
C ASP A 65 -7.03 1.64 11.57
N TYR A 66 -6.24 2.38 10.78
CA TYR A 66 -6.52 3.78 10.45
C TYR A 66 -7.82 3.97 9.66
N GLN A 67 -8.47 2.89 9.20
CA GLN A 67 -9.84 2.94 8.67
C GLN A 67 -10.86 3.48 9.71
N TYR A 68 -10.54 3.40 11.01
CA TYR A 68 -11.41 3.89 12.08
C TYR A 68 -11.21 5.37 12.40
N GLU A 69 -10.18 6.00 11.85
CA GLU A 69 -9.87 7.42 12.10
C GLU A 69 -10.75 8.35 11.25
N ALA A 70 -11.39 7.85 10.19
CA ALA A 70 -12.27 8.64 9.33
C ALA A 70 -13.41 7.83 8.74
N ILE A 71 -14.51 8.51 8.40
CA ILE A 71 -15.68 7.90 7.76
C ILE A 71 -15.64 8.21 6.27
N LEU A 72 -15.43 7.19 5.44
CA LEU A 72 -15.51 7.33 3.99
C LEU A 72 -16.94 7.71 3.57
N ASP A 73 -17.08 8.86 2.91
CA ASP A 73 -18.35 9.29 2.33
C ASP A 73 -18.77 8.39 1.15
N LYS A 74 -19.96 8.62 0.59
CA LYS A 74 -20.45 7.87 -0.58
C LYS A 74 -19.52 7.97 -1.81
N ASN A 75 -18.70 9.02 -1.89
CA ASN A 75 -17.75 9.23 -2.97
C ASN A 75 -16.37 8.68 -2.64
N VAL A 76 -16.17 8.15 -1.43
CA VAL A 76 -14.90 7.61 -0.94
C VAL A 76 -13.81 8.68 -0.97
N THR A 77 -14.16 9.89 -0.54
CA THR A 77 -13.28 11.05 -0.54
C THR A 77 -12.23 10.91 0.55
N TYR A 78 -10.96 11.18 0.22
CA TYR A 78 -9.90 11.32 1.21
C TYR A 78 -9.95 12.73 1.80
N ASP A 79 -10.66 12.93 2.90
CA ASP A 79 -10.90 14.25 3.50
C ASP A 79 -10.23 14.46 4.86
N ASP A 80 -9.73 13.40 5.49
CA ASP A 80 -9.02 13.42 6.76
C ASP A 80 -7.59 12.91 6.59
N ASP A 81 -6.58 13.69 6.98
CA ASP A 81 -5.18 13.28 6.90
C ASP A 81 -4.80 12.24 7.97
N ALA A 82 -5.61 12.08 9.02
CA ALA A 82 -5.41 11.03 10.02
C ALA A 82 -5.47 9.63 9.40
N MET A 83 -6.29 9.41 8.36
CA MET A 83 -6.42 8.10 7.71
C MET A 83 -5.33 7.83 6.65
N GLU A 84 -4.28 8.65 6.54
CA GLU A 84 -3.25 8.54 5.49
C GLU A 84 -2.72 7.11 5.30
N PRO A 85 -2.37 6.35 6.36
CA PRO A 85 -1.85 5.00 6.18
C PRO A 85 -2.84 4.06 5.49
N TYR A 86 -4.11 4.15 5.87
CA TYR A 86 -5.18 3.37 5.26
C TYR A 86 -5.46 3.84 3.82
N ALA A 87 -5.51 5.16 3.60
CA ALA A 87 -5.71 5.76 2.29
C ALA A 87 -4.66 5.29 1.27
N ASN A 88 -3.39 5.22 1.66
CA ASN A 88 -2.29 4.72 0.82
C ASN A 88 -2.51 3.26 0.37
N ILE A 89 -3.07 2.42 1.25
CA ILE A 89 -3.35 1.00 0.98
C ILE A 89 -4.52 0.85 0.00
N ILE A 90 -5.63 1.58 0.18
CA ILE A 90 -6.85 1.36 -0.61
C ILE A 90 -6.93 2.18 -1.90
N TYR A 91 -5.97 3.08 -2.13
CA TYR A 91 -5.98 3.97 -3.29
C TYR A 91 -5.92 3.19 -4.62
N ASN A 92 -6.89 3.42 -5.50
CA ASN A 92 -7.02 2.63 -6.73
C ASN A 92 -5.87 2.79 -7.73
N ASN A 93 -5.14 3.91 -7.66
CA ASN A 93 -3.99 4.17 -8.52
C ASN A 93 -2.69 3.57 -7.95
N THR A 94 -2.72 3.03 -6.74
CA THR A 94 -1.64 2.22 -6.20
C THR A 94 -1.74 0.82 -6.78
N ILE A 95 -0.79 0.48 -7.66
CA ILE A 95 -0.74 -0.82 -8.36
C ILE A 95 0.55 -1.58 -8.11
N ALA A 96 1.52 -0.93 -7.46
CA ALA A 96 2.72 -1.58 -6.97
C ALA A 96 3.09 -1.09 -5.57
N VAL A 97 3.70 -2.00 -4.80
CA VAL A 97 4.19 -1.76 -3.45
C VAL A 97 5.54 -2.45 -3.26
N GLY A 98 6.42 -1.85 -2.48
CA GLY A 98 7.65 -2.49 -2.02
C GLY A 98 7.93 -2.11 -0.58
N CYS A 99 8.28 -3.09 0.24
CA CYS A 99 8.39 -2.93 1.68
C CYS A 99 9.78 -3.35 2.17
N SER A 100 10.25 -2.74 3.24
CA SER A 100 11.46 -3.17 3.92
C SER A 100 11.31 -3.03 5.42
N THR A 101 11.96 -3.93 6.15
CA THR A 101 11.99 -3.93 7.61
C THR A 101 13.43 -4.02 8.07
N PHE A 102 13.81 -3.20 9.04
CA PHE A 102 15.17 -3.18 9.56
C PHE A 102 15.18 -3.10 11.09
N HIS A 103 16.03 -3.92 11.71
CA HIS A 103 16.23 -3.94 13.15
C HIS A 103 17.47 -3.12 13.53
N CYS A 104 17.32 -2.20 14.47
CA CYS A 104 18.40 -1.37 14.99
C CYS A 104 18.60 -1.65 16.48
N SER A 105 19.54 -2.54 16.81
CA SER A 105 19.83 -2.93 18.19
C SER A 105 20.29 -1.75 19.06
N ASN A 106 21.05 -0.81 18.48
CA ASN A 106 21.49 0.41 19.16
C ASN A 106 20.33 1.32 19.61
N LYS A 107 19.19 1.26 18.92
CA LYS A 107 17.98 2.06 19.18
C LYS A 107 16.87 1.24 19.81
N LYS A 108 17.10 -0.06 20.05
CA LYS A 108 16.14 -1.02 20.60
C LYS A 108 14.78 -0.96 19.89
N ARG A 109 14.81 -0.96 18.56
CA ARG A 109 13.61 -0.89 17.72
C ARG A 109 13.78 -1.61 16.41
N THR A 110 12.66 -2.04 15.87
CA THR A 110 12.51 -2.49 14.49
C THR A 110 11.57 -1.53 13.78
N VAL A 111 11.88 -1.19 12.54
CA VAL A 111 11.06 -0.27 11.75
C VAL A 111 10.70 -0.92 10.43
N THR A 112 9.50 -0.62 9.94
CA THR A 112 9.00 -1.13 8.66
C THR A 112 8.53 0.04 7.82
N ALA A 113 8.93 0.08 6.56
CA ALA A 113 8.44 1.05 5.58
C ALA A 113 7.84 0.31 4.38
N CYS A 114 6.71 0.78 3.88
CA CYS A 114 6.16 0.36 2.59
C CYS A 114 5.98 1.58 1.69
N ILE A 115 6.48 1.49 0.47
CA ILE A 115 6.39 2.55 -0.55
C ILE A 115 5.38 2.13 -1.59
N TYR A 116 4.44 3.02 -1.86
CA TYR A 116 3.33 2.79 -2.78
C TYR A 116 3.56 3.55 -4.09
N SER A 117 3.14 2.93 -5.20
CA SER A 117 3.38 3.46 -6.54
C SER A 117 2.65 4.78 -6.85
N ALA A 118 1.69 5.17 -6.02
CA ALA A 118 0.88 6.36 -6.19
C ALA A 118 0.58 7.02 -4.83
N LYS A 119 0.32 8.33 -4.85
CA LYS A 119 -0.05 9.12 -3.68
C LYS A 119 -1.50 9.61 -3.79
N PRO A 120 -2.39 9.29 -2.84
CA PRO A 120 -3.73 9.87 -2.80
C PRO A 120 -3.65 11.38 -2.54
N GLN A 121 -4.66 12.12 -3.02
CA GLN A 121 -4.74 13.57 -2.87
C GLN A 121 -5.90 13.93 -1.96
N LEU A 122 -5.64 14.81 -0.99
CA LEU A 122 -6.69 15.31 -0.10
C LEU A 122 -7.81 15.97 -0.91
N GLY A 123 -9.05 15.70 -0.54
CA GLY A 123 -10.26 16.13 -1.24
C GLY A 123 -10.55 15.39 -2.55
N LYS A 124 -9.84 14.29 -2.86
CA LYS A 124 -10.09 13.46 -4.05
C LYS A 124 -10.58 12.06 -3.65
N PRO A 125 -11.34 11.38 -4.52
CA PRO A 125 -11.77 10.01 -4.26
C PRO A 125 -10.57 9.04 -4.24
N LEU A 126 -10.58 8.11 -3.27
CA LEU A 126 -9.58 7.03 -3.16
C LEU A 126 -9.81 5.93 -4.18
N TYR A 127 -11.07 5.67 -4.52
CA TYR A 127 -11.42 4.77 -5.61
C TYR A 127 -12.78 5.13 -6.19
N THR A 128 -13.02 4.72 -7.43
CA THR A 128 -14.35 4.86 -8.03
C THR A 128 -15.28 3.82 -7.43
N HIS A 129 -16.28 4.27 -6.67
CA HIS A 129 -17.30 3.36 -6.13
C HIS A 129 -18.15 2.77 -7.27
N ALA A 130 -18.41 1.47 -7.18
CA ALA A 130 -19.38 0.79 -8.05
C ALA A 130 -20.72 0.61 -7.32
N LYS A 131 -21.76 0.21 -8.04
CA LYS A 131 -23.02 -0.21 -7.40
C LYS A 131 -22.73 -1.42 -6.49
N THR A 132 -23.33 -1.44 -5.31
CA THR A 132 -23.21 -2.55 -4.35
C THR A 132 -23.42 -3.91 -5.03
N GLY A 133 -22.56 -4.88 -4.73
CA GLY A 133 -22.59 -6.22 -5.34
C GLY A 133 -21.97 -6.32 -6.72
N THR A 134 -21.44 -5.22 -7.28
CA THR A 134 -20.71 -5.25 -8.55
C THR A 134 -19.23 -5.49 -8.29
N LYS A 135 -18.79 -6.73 -8.49
CA LYS A 135 -17.38 -7.09 -8.60
C LYS A 135 -16.93 -6.99 -10.06
N CYS A 136 -15.61 -6.93 -10.27
CA CYS A 136 -15.09 -6.95 -11.62
C CYS A 136 -15.50 -8.28 -12.30
N ASP A 137 -16.03 -8.19 -13.51
CA ASP A 137 -16.52 -9.33 -14.29
C ASP A 137 -15.50 -9.63 -15.41
N PRO A 138 -14.86 -10.83 -15.41
CA PRO A 138 -13.86 -11.20 -16.41
C PRO A 138 -14.36 -11.08 -17.84
N THR A 139 -15.67 -11.21 -18.06
CA THR A 139 -16.29 -11.11 -19.39
C THR A 139 -16.48 -9.66 -19.85
N LYS A 140 -16.45 -8.67 -18.95
CA LYS A 140 -16.89 -7.29 -19.22
C LYS A 140 -15.81 -6.25 -19.46
N LYS A 141 -14.53 -6.63 -19.60
CA LYS A 141 -13.40 -5.70 -19.88
C LYS A 141 -13.39 -4.44 -18.98
N GLN A 142 -13.93 -4.52 -17.77
CA GLN A 142 -14.07 -3.37 -16.86
C GLN A 142 -12.70 -2.86 -16.41
N CYS A 143 -11.81 -3.78 -16.05
CA CYS A 143 -10.42 -3.49 -15.69
C CYS A 143 -9.67 -2.84 -16.86
N ALA A 144 -9.84 -3.36 -18.09
CA ALA A 144 -9.22 -2.82 -19.29
C ALA A 144 -9.64 -1.37 -19.63
N LYS A 145 -10.79 -0.89 -19.12
CA LYS A 145 -11.20 0.51 -19.22
C LYS A 145 -10.48 1.43 -18.24
N SER A 146 -10.08 0.89 -17.09
CA SER A 146 -9.35 1.64 -16.06
C SER A 146 -7.86 1.68 -16.36
N ILE A 147 -7.29 0.53 -16.74
CA ILE A 147 -5.89 0.38 -17.14
C ILE A 147 -5.87 -0.52 -18.38
N LYS A 148 -5.30 -0.03 -19.49
CA LYS A 148 -5.22 -0.80 -20.73
C LYS A 148 -4.46 -2.12 -20.49
N GLY A 149 -5.10 -3.24 -20.84
CA GLY A 149 -4.52 -4.58 -20.64
C GLY A 149 -4.66 -5.12 -19.22
N ALA A 150 -5.37 -4.43 -18.32
CA ALA A 150 -5.73 -4.99 -17.03
C ALA A 150 -6.88 -6.00 -17.17
N GLU A 151 -6.78 -7.06 -16.40
CA GLU A 151 -7.72 -8.18 -16.38
C GLU A 151 -8.39 -8.28 -15.00
N CYS A 152 -9.51 -8.96 -14.93
CA CYS A 152 -10.07 -9.32 -13.63
C CYS A 152 -9.27 -10.46 -13.04
N GLN A 153 -8.93 -10.37 -11.76
CA GLN A 153 -8.43 -11.52 -11.02
C GLN A 153 -9.47 -12.64 -11.14
N ASP A 154 -9.01 -13.84 -11.50
CA ASP A 154 -9.87 -14.99 -11.59
C ASP A 154 -10.37 -15.40 -10.19
N HIS A 155 -11.45 -16.16 -10.14
CA HIS A 155 -12.03 -16.65 -8.87
C HIS A 155 -11.13 -17.70 -8.16
N SER A 156 -9.85 -17.80 -8.53
CA SER A 156 -8.92 -18.81 -7.99
C SER A 156 -8.50 -18.52 -6.55
N ASP A 157 -8.47 -17.24 -6.15
CA ASP A 157 -8.18 -16.81 -4.79
C ASP A 157 -9.33 -15.94 -4.24
N PRO A 158 -10.09 -16.43 -3.25
CA PRO A 158 -11.21 -15.68 -2.67
C PRO A 158 -10.78 -14.38 -1.98
N ASN A 159 -9.50 -14.23 -1.60
CA ASN A 159 -9.00 -13.01 -0.95
C ASN A 159 -8.77 -11.86 -1.94
N THR A 160 -8.63 -12.18 -3.23
CA THR A 160 -8.36 -11.20 -4.29
C THR A 160 -9.50 -11.13 -5.32
N GLU A 161 -10.60 -11.85 -5.07
CA GLU A 161 -11.78 -11.86 -5.93
C GLU A 161 -12.33 -10.44 -6.16
N GLY A 162 -12.52 -10.09 -7.43
CA GLY A 162 -13.09 -8.79 -7.83
C GLY A 162 -12.10 -7.64 -7.91
N LEU A 163 -10.81 -7.88 -7.63
CA LEU A 163 -9.75 -6.94 -7.94
C LEU A 163 -9.34 -7.04 -9.42
N CYS A 164 -8.90 -5.92 -9.98
CA CYS A 164 -8.29 -5.87 -11.29
C CYS A 164 -6.77 -6.11 -11.15
N PHE A 165 -6.18 -6.88 -12.07
CA PHE A 165 -4.76 -7.21 -12.15
C PHE A 165 -4.10 -6.55 -13.38
N THR A 166 -2.84 -6.16 -13.27
CA THR A 166 -2.04 -5.64 -14.39
C THR A 166 -0.56 -5.91 -14.16
N ASN A 167 0.21 -6.05 -15.26
CA ASN A 167 1.66 -6.17 -15.21
C ASN A 167 2.39 -4.82 -15.13
N LEU A 168 1.65 -3.71 -15.19
CA LEU A 168 2.23 -2.37 -15.03
C LEU A 168 2.63 -2.12 -13.57
N LYS A 169 3.69 -1.31 -13.39
CA LYS A 169 4.16 -0.87 -12.07
C LYS A 169 3.66 0.52 -11.68
N GLU A 170 3.11 1.26 -12.64
CA GLU A 170 2.47 2.56 -12.44
C GLU A 170 1.25 2.69 -13.36
N VAL A 171 0.24 3.43 -12.90
CA VAL A 171 -0.91 3.77 -13.75
C VAL A 171 -0.45 4.78 -14.79
N PRO A 172 -0.63 4.51 -16.09
CA PRO A 172 -0.29 5.49 -17.13
C PRO A 172 -1.07 6.79 -16.91
N PRO A 173 -0.46 7.97 -17.13
CA PRO A 173 -1.20 9.22 -17.11
C PRO A 173 -2.35 9.15 -18.11
N THR A 174 -3.52 9.63 -17.70
CA THR A 174 -4.68 9.72 -18.59
C THR A 174 -4.32 10.70 -19.72
N PRO A 175 -4.48 10.33 -21.01
CA PRO A 175 -4.20 11.23 -22.12
C PRO A 175 -5.11 12.45 -22.14
#